data_AF-A0AA51MU80-F1
#
_entry.id   AF-A0AA51MU80-F1
#
_cell.length_a   1.000
_cell.length_b   1.000
_cell.length_c   1.000
_cell.angle_alpha   90.00
_cell.angle_beta   90.00
_cell.angle_gamma   90.00
#
_symmetry.space_group_name_H-M   'P 1'
#
loop_
_entity.id
_entity.type
_entity.pdbx_description
1 polymer ?
#
loop_
_entity_poly.entity_id
_entity_poly.type
_entity_poly.pdbx_seq_one_letter_code
_entity_poly.pdbx_strand_id
1 'polypeptide(L)'
;MVKKVLIIMAVFIMLLHPKIISADTSKYIEIFDPKQDKVVKMVETNKEINNMIIDWINKIDKVYAKVDPIKDDEYAIRFPLNSAIQVQNKWLDTTVEEVYLIVPKNDLPFFMIFETENKLVCFPFTGEIKILSNILDFRLR
;
A
#
# COMPACT_ATOMS: atom_id res chain seq x y z
N MET A 1 -36.58 -46.77 18.54
CA MET A 1 -35.64 -45.74 19.00
C MET A 1 -34.68 -45.28 17.90
N VAL A 2 -34.24 -46.18 17.00
CA VAL A 2 -33.30 -45.89 15.89
C VAL A 2 -33.73 -44.74 14.95
N LYS A 3 -35.02 -44.66 14.55
CA LYS A 3 -35.52 -43.56 13.69
C LYS A 3 -35.34 -42.16 14.29
N LYS A 4 -35.47 -42.01 15.62
CA LYS A 4 -35.29 -40.71 16.31
C LYS A 4 -33.82 -40.30 16.34
N VAL A 5 -32.92 -41.27 16.54
CA VAL A 5 -31.46 -41.06 16.51
C VAL A 5 -31.00 -40.62 15.12
N LEU A 6 -31.56 -41.21 14.06
CA LEU A 6 -31.24 -40.88 12.67
C LEU A 6 -31.64 -39.45 12.30
N ILE A 7 -32.78 -38.98 12.81
CA ILE A 7 -33.24 -37.60 12.60
C ILE A 7 -32.31 -36.61 13.33
N ILE A 8 -31.93 -36.89 14.57
CA ILE A 8 -31.02 -36.04 15.35
C ILE A 8 -29.66 -35.96 14.67
N MET A 9 -29.15 -37.08 14.15
CA MET A 9 -27.87 -37.12 13.44
C MET A 9 -27.92 -36.33 12.12
N ALA A 10 -29.02 -36.41 11.38
CA ALA A 10 -29.21 -35.63 10.17
C ALA A 10 -29.27 -34.12 10.45
N VAL A 11 -29.98 -33.72 11.53
CA VAL A 11 -30.03 -32.30 11.97
C VAL A 11 -28.64 -31.82 12.43
N PHE A 12 -27.89 -32.66 13.15
CA PHE A 12 -26.54 -32.32 13.59
C PHE A 12 -25.58 -32.10 12.41
N ILE A 13 -25.63 -32.96 11.38
CA ILE A 13 -24.82 -32.81 10.16
C ILE A 13 -25.19 -31.51 9.43
N MET A 14 -26.46 -31.13 9.41
CA MET A 14 -26.92 -29.89 8.78
C MET A 14 -26.44 -28.62 9.51
N LEU A 15 -26.03 -28.73 10.77
CA LEU A 15 -25.46 -27.62 11.55
C LEU A 15 -23.94 -27.47 11.38
N LEU A 16 -23.26 -28.45 10.76
CA LEU A 16 -21.80 -28.47 10.59
C LEU A 16 -21.31 -27.87 9.27
N HIS A 17 -22.11 -27.06 8.58
CA HIS A 17 -21.64 -26.42 7.34
C HIS A 17 -20.54 -25.39 7.65
N PRO A 18 -19.31 -25.56 7.15
CA PRO A 18 -18.28 -24.56 7.31
C PRO A 18 -18.70 -23.29 6.54
N LYS A 19 -18.74 -22.15 7.24
CA LYS A 19 -18.86 -20.85 6.58
C LYS A 19 -17.47 -20.46 6.07
N ILE A 20 -17.30 -20.47 4.75
CA ILE A 20 -16.11 -19.87 4.12
C ILE A 20 -16.26 -18.36 4.28
N ILE A 21 -15.61 -17.79 5.30
CA ILE A 21 -15.46 -16.35 5.44
C ILE A 21 -14.27 -15.98 4.54
N SER A 22 -14.56 -15.42 3.38
CA SER A 22 -13.54 -14.75 2.59
C SER A 22 -13.21 -13.46 3.33
N ALA A 23 -12.03 -13.38 3.94
CA ALA A 23 -11.51 -12.12 4.45
C ALA A 23 -11.14 -11.27 3.24
N ASP A 24 -12.00 -10.34 2.84
CA ASP A 24 -11.58 -9.21 2.01
C ASP A 24 -10.57 -8.44 2.86
N THR A 25 -9.28 -8.71 2.66
CA THR A 25 -8.21 -7.93 3.27
C THR A 25 -8.14 -6.63 2.50
N SER A 26 -9.09 -5.73 2.74
CA SER A 26 -9.02 -4.35 2.27
C SER A 26 -7.67 -3.78 2.71
N LYS A 27 -6.87 -3.36 1.73
CA LYS A 27 -5.56 -2.75 1.98
C LYS A 27 -5.77 -1.25 2.13
N TYR A 28 -5.10 -0.66 3.11
CA TYR A 28 -5.26 0.76 3.43
C TYR A 28 -3.98 1.52 3.12
N ILE A 29 -4.14 2.64 2.43
CA ILE A 29 -3.11 3.66 2.30
C ILE A 29 -3.05 4.40 3.62
N GLU A 30 -1.85 4.48 4.20
CA GLU A 30 -1.63 5.09 5.52
C GLU A 30 -0.85 6.39 5.35
N ILE A 31 -1.40 7.51 5.82
CA ILE A 31 -0.70 8.79 5.87
C ILE A 31 -0.17 8.97 7.28
N PHE A 32 1.14 8.93 7.43
CA PHE A 32 1.87 9.13 8.67
C PHE A 32 2.36 10.58 8.77
N ASP A 33 2.13 11.20 9.93
CA ASP A 33 2.67 12.52 10.27
C ASP A 33 3.82 12.35 11.28
N PRO A 34 5.08 12.57 10.86
CA PRO A 34 6.24 12.46 11.75
C PRO A 34 6.22 13.41 12.95
N LYS A 35 5.51 14.54 12.87
CA LYS A 35 5.41 15.50 13.99
C LYS A 35 4.49 14.99 15.09
N GLN A 36 3.48 14.21 14.72
CA GLN A 36 2.52 13.62 15.65
C GLN A 36 2.85 12.17 16.01
N ASP A 37 3.84 11.57 15.36
CA ASP A 37 4.28 10.18 15.50
C ASP A 37 3.13 9.17 15.38
N LYS A 38 2.23 9.39 14.40
CA LYS A 38 1.07 8.52 14.17
C LYS A 38 0.53 8.59 12.74
N VAL A 39 -0.25 7.57 12.39
CA VAL A 39 -1.11 7.59 11.20
C VAL A 39 -2.27 8.58 11.44
N VAL A 40 -2.38 9.60 10.58
CA VAL A 40 -3.40 10.66 10.66
C VAL A 40 -4.58 10.42 9.71
N LYS A 41 -4.43 9.55 8.71
CA LYS A 41 -5.49 9.17 7.77
C LYS A 41 -5.24 7.77 7.24
N MET A 42 -6.31 6.99 7.11
CA MET A 42 -6.36 5.74 6.36
C MET A 42 -7.34 5.90 5.20
N VAL A 43 -6.93 5.48 4.00
CA VAL A 43 -7.77 5.51 2.80
C VAL A 43 -7.79 4.09 2.22
N GLU A 44 -8.97 3.53 2.01
CA GLU A 44 -9.08 2.22 1.38
C GLU A 44 -8.52 2.28 -0.05
N THR A 45 -7.58 1.38 -0.36
CA THR A 45 -7.04 1.31 -1.73
C THR A 45 -8.09 0.77 -2.67
N ASN A 46 -8.05 1.20 -3.92
CA ASN A 46 -8.91 0.68 -4.97
C ASN A 46 -8.08 0.43 -6.25
N LYS A 47 -8.69 -0.17 -7.26
CA LYS A 47 -8.01 -0.51 -8.51
C LYS A 47 -7.45 0.71 -9.24
N GLU A 48 -8.13 1.85 -9.18
CA GLU A 48 -7.70 3.08 -9.82
C GLU A 48 -6.43 3.63 -9.16
N ILE A 49 -6.43 3.77 -7.83
CA ILE A 49 -5.27 4.23 -7.07
C ILE A 49 -4.11 3.26 -7.25
N ASN A 50 -4.36 1.96 -7.12
CA ASN A 50 -3.33 0.94 -7.30
C ASN A 50 -2.67 1.03 -8.69
N ASN A 51 -3.46 1.15 -9.76
CA ASN A 51 -2.91 1.27 -11.12
C ASN A 51 -2.11 2.56 -11.30
N MET A 52 -2.57 3.68 -10.74
CA MET A 52 -1.84 4.95 -10.76
C MET A 52 -0.46 4.82 -10.10
N ILE A 53 -0.38 4.16 -8.94
CA ILE A 53 0.90 3.92 -8.25
C ILE A 53 1.81 3.03 -9.09
N ILE A 54 1.29 1.94 -9.65
CA ILE A 54 2.04 1.03 -10.53
C ILE A 54 2.61 1.78 -11.75
N ASP A 55 1.80 2.63 -12.38
CA ASP A 55 2.22 3.43 -13.52
C ASP A 55 3.34 4.42 -13.16
N TRP A 56 3.31 5.01 -11.97
CA TRP A 56 4.39 5.88 -11.50
C TRP A 56 5.69 5.10 -11.28
N ILE A 57 5.63 3.93 -10.64
CA ILE A 57 6.82 3.12 -10.36
C ILE A 57 7.43 2.58 -11.67
N ASN A 58 6.61 2.13 -12.62
CA ASN A 58 7.08 1.64 -13.91
C ASN A 58 7.73 2.73 -14.77
N LYS A 59 7.42 4.02 -14.52
CA LYS A 59 7.99 5.17 -15.24
C LYS A 59 9.26 5.73 -14.60
N ILE A 60 9.76 5.12 -13.51
CA ILE A 60 11.00 5.55 -12.87
C ILE A 60 12.16 5.49 -13.87
N ASP A 61 12.74 6.65 -14.16
CA ASP A 61 13.81 6.81 -15.15
C ASP A 61 15.12 7.34 -14.57
N LYS A 62 15.14 7.70 -13.28
CA LYS A 62 16.27 8.32 -12.56
C LYS A 62 16.26 7.95 -11.08
N VAL A 63 17.44 7.93 -10.46
CA VAL A 63 17.62 7.76 -9.02
C VAL A 63 17.57 9.10 -8.30
N TYR A 64 17.03 9.13 -7.09
CA TYR A 64 17.04 10.31 -6.22
C TYR A 64 18.44 10.49 -5.62
N ALA A 65 19.14 11.56 -6.00
CA ALA A 65 20.57 11.71 -5.72
C ALA A 65 20.91 12.39 -4.37
N LYS A 66 19.93 12.68 -3.50
CA LYS A 66 20.24 13.31 -2.20
C LYS A 66 20.75 12.29 -1.19
N VAL A 67 21.84 12.67 -0.53
CA VAL A 67 22.53 11.88 0.50
C VAL A 67 21.68 11.71 1.76
N ASP A 68 20.81 12.67 2.09
CA ASP A 68 19.95 12.63 3.28
C ASP A 68 18.52 13.11 2.96
N PRO A 69 17.66 12.20 2.49
CA PRO A 69 16.35 12.55 1.95
C PRO A 69 15.27 12.81 3.03
N ILE A 70 15.48 12.46 4.30
CA ILE A 70 14.44 12.34 5.35
C ILE A 70 14.41 13.54 6.35
N LYS A 71 15.32 14.50 6.20
CA LYS A 71 15.54 15.54 7.24
C LYS A 71 14.37 16.49 7.51
N ASP A 72 13.44 16.68 6.56
CA ASP A 72 12.41 17.73 6.56
C ASP A 72 11.01 17.17 6.20
N ASP A 73 10.67 15.99 6.72
CA ASP A 73 9.48 15.23 6.29
C ASP A 73 8.19 15.78 6.91
N GLU A 74 7.22 16.14 6.07
CA GLU A 74 5.90 16.59 6.53
C GLU A 74 4.90 15.44 6.61
N TYR A 75 4.86 14.58 5.59
CA TYR A 75 4.07 13.36 5.60
C TYR A 75 4.83 12.21 4.92
N ALA A 76 4.65 11.00 5.44
CA ALA A 76 5.03 9.77 4.76
C ALA A 76 3.76 8.98 4.43
N ILE A 77 3.63 8.53 3.18
CA ILE A 77 2.44 7.82 2.73
C ILE A 77 2.85 6.41 2.33
N ARG A 78 2.23 5.41 2.95
CA ARG A 78 2.40 4.01 2.59
C ARG A 78 1.32 3.59 1.60
N PHE A 79 1.73 3.11 0.44
CA PHE A 79 0.86 2.54 -0.58
C PHE A 79 1.05 1.03 -0.66
N PRO A 80 0.18 0.23 -0.02
CA PRO A 80 0.18 -1.21 -0.25
C PRO A 80 -0.39 -1.52 -1.63
N LEU A 81 0.34 -2.31 -2.42
CA LEU A 81 -0.16 -2.79 -3.72
C LEU A 81 -1.12 -3.96 -3.50
N ASN A 82 -2.14 -4.07 -4.35
CA ASN A 82 -3.14 -5.14 -4.24
C ASN A 82 -2.48 -6.53 -4.34
N SER A 83 -1.53 -6.66 -5.25
CA SER A 83 -0.65 -7.82 -5.41
C SER A 83 0.78 -7.35 -5.63
N ALA A 84 1.74 -8.18 -5.25
CA ALA A 84 3.13 -7.96 -5.59
C ALA A 84 3.31 -7.83 -7.11
N ILE A 85 4.12 -6.87 -7.56
CA ILE A 85 4.46 -6.68 -8.98
C ILE A 85 5.96 -6.82 -9.18
N GLN A 86 6.36 -7.41 -10.31
CA GLN A 86 7.76 -7.35 -10.73
C GLN A 86 7.99 -6.02 -11.45
N VAL A 87 8.88 -5.19 -10.93
CA VAL A 87 9.36 -4.00 -11.62
C VAL A 87 10.75 -4.33 -12.14
N GLN A 88 10.93 -4.18 -13.46
CA GLN A 88 12.20 -4.43 -14.11
C GLN A 88 12.55 -3.26 -15.04
N ASN A 89 13.46 -2.42 -14.59
CA ASN A 89 14.03 -1.32 -15.35
C ASN A 89 15.52 -1.13 -15.00
N LYS A 90 16.18 -0.13 -15.59
CA LYS A 90 17.62 0.10 -15.39
C LYS A 90 18.02 0.38 -13.93
N TRP A 91 17.08 0.84 -13.11
CA TRP A 91 17.33 1.34 -11.75
C TRP A 91 16.68 0.49 -10.66
N LEU A 92 15.76 -0.40 -11.02
CA LEU A 92 15.02 -1.24 -10.09
C LEU A 92 14.72 -2.59 -10.78
N ASP A 93 15.19 -3.67 -10.18
CA ASP A 93 14.86 -5.06 -10.57
C ASP A 93 14.46 -5.84 -9.33
N THR A 94 13.21 -5.66 -8.90
CA THR A 94 12.69 -6.29 -7.67
C THR A 94 11.20 -6.50 -7.76
N THR A 95 10.72 -7.43 -6.92
CA THR A 95 9.31 -7.53 -6.59
C THR A 95 8.95 -6.42 -5.59
N VAL A 96 7.90 -5.67 -5.89
CA VAL A 96 7.41 -4.56 -5.05
C VAL A 96 6.03 -4.94 -4.51
N GLU A 97 5.88 -4.91 -3.19
CA GLU A 97 4.61 -5.17 -2.48
C GLU A 97 3.99 -3.89 -1.93
N GLU A 98 4.83 -2.93 -1.57
CA GLU A 98 4.43 -1.64 -1.05
C GLU A 98 5.44 -0.56 -1.46
N VAL A 99 4.96 0.67 -1.56
CA VAL A 99 5.77 1.84 -1.88
C VAL A 99 5.48 2.95 -0.90
N TYR A 100 6.53 3.64 -0.47
CA TYR A 100 6.41 4.80 0.38
C TYR A 100 6.61 6.06 -0.46
N LEU A 101 5.77 7.08 -0.27
CA LEU A 101 5.99 8.42 -0.79
C LEU A 101 6.30 9.34 0.39
N ILE A 102 7.49 9.93 0.37
CA ILE A 102 7.84 10.96 1.33
C ILE A 102 7.48 12.30 0.72
N VAL A 103 6.78 13.13 1.48
CA VAL A 103 6.41 14.50 1.12
C VAL A 103 7.10 15.45 2.08
N PRO A 104 8.31 15.93 1.73
CA PRO A 104 9.00 16.93 2.53
C PRO A 104 8.28 18.27 2.48
N LYS A 105 8.48 19.09 3.51
CA LYS A 105 7.92 20.45 3.61
C LYS A 105 8.52 21.40 2.55
N ASN A 106 9.85 21.37 2.40
CA ASN A 106 10.60 22.35 1.61
C ASN A 106 11.21 21.77 0.32
N ASP A 107 10.97 20.50 0.03
CA ASP A 107 11.66 19.77 -1.04
C ASP A 107 10.69 19.06 -1.99
N LEU A 108 11.19 18.41 -3.04
CA LEU A 108 10.35 17.61 -3.92
C LEU A 108 10.02 16.25 -3.29
N PRO A 109 8.76 15.74 -3.43
CA PRO A 109 8.42 14.40 -2.98
C PRO A 109 9.25 13.34 -3.71
N PHE A 110 9.44 12.19 -3.06
CA PHE A 110 10.18 11.07 -3.64
C PHE A 110 9.61 9.74 -3.14
N PHE A 111 9.64 8.75 -4.02
CA PHE A 111 9.35 7.37 -3.66
C PHE A 111 10.51 6.75 -2.91
N MET A 112 10.18 5.86 -2.00
CA MET A 112 11.07 5.03 -1.23
C MET A 112 10.57 3.58 -1.38
N ILE A 113 11.42 2.72 -1.93
CA ILE A 113 11.10 1.33 -2.27
C ILE A 113 12.17 0.42 -1.66
N PHE A 114 11.74 -0.70 -1.09
CA PHE A 114 12.64 -1.73 -0.58
C PHE A 114 12.90 -2.77 -1.67
N GLU A 115 14.18 -3.02 -1.96
CA GLU A 115 14.62 -4.16 -2.77
C GLU A 115 14.67 -5.45 -1.93
N THR A 116 14.78 -6.60 -2.60
CA THR A 116 14.81 -7.96 -2.02
C THR A 116 15.87 -8.19 -0.94
N GLU A 117 16.92 -7.36 -0.88
CA GLU A 117 17.96 -7.39 0.17
C GLU A 117 17.70 -6.38 1.31
N ASN A 118 16.46 -5.90 1.44
CA ASN A 118 16.07 -4.82 2.37
C ASN A 118 16.82 -3.50 2.12
N LYS A 119 17.41 -3.37 0.94
CA LYS A 119 18.11 -2.16 0.50
C LYS A 119 17.08 -1.12 0.09
N LEU A 120 17.20 0.05 0.70
CA LEU A 120 16.34 1.18 0.41
C LEU A 120 16.83 1.90 -0.85
N VAL A 121 15.93 2.14 -1.80
CA VAL A 121 16.22 2.96 -2.97
C VAL A 121 15.18 4.06 -3.09
N CYS A 122 15.66 5.29 -3.34
CA CYS A 122 14.83 6.47 -3.47
C CYS A 122 14.75 6.92 -4.93
N PHE A 123 13.55 7.31 -5.37
CA PHE A 123 13.28 7.73 -6.74
C PHE A 123 12.47 9.04 -6.75
N PRO A 124 12.70 9.97 -7.69
CA PRO A 124 11.89 11.17 -7.78
C PRO A 124 10.40 10.85 -7.97
N PHE A 125 9.53 11.58 -7.28
CA PHE A 125 8.10 11.51 -7.54
C PHE A 125 7.77 12.23 -8.85
N THR A 126 7.24 11.51 -9.83
CA THR A 126 6.86 12.07 -11.14
C THR A 126 5.37 12.37 -11.27
N GLY A 127 4.57 12.11 -10.23
CA GLY A 127 3.14 12.39 -10.21
C GLY A 127 2.82 13.84 -9.85
N GLU A 128 1.52 14.18 -9.87
CA GLU A 128 1.03 15.49 -9.44
C GLU A 128 0.51 15.43 -8.01
N ILE A 129 1.18 16.11 -7.08
CA ILE A 129 0.84 16.06 -5.65
C ILE A 129 -0.58 16.56 -5.37
N LYS A 130 -1.10 17.51 -6.16
CA LYS A 130 -2.47 18.03 -6.03
C LYS A 130 -3.52 16.98 -6.39
N ILE A 131 -3.27 16.20 -7.44
CA ILE A 131 -4.16 15.10 -7.83
C ILE A 131 -4.18 14.05 -6.71
N LEU A 132 -3.01 13.71 -6.17
CA LEU A 132 -2.91 12.76 -5.05
C LEU A 132 -3.65 13.27 -3.79
N SER A 133 -3.48 14.54 -3.43
CA SER A 133 -4.21 15.16 -2.31
C SER A 133 -5.72 15.06 -2.45
N ASN A 134 -6.24 15.27 -3.67
CA ASN A 134 -7.67 15.18 -3.94
C ASN A 134 -8.18 13.74 -3.85
N ILE A 135 -7.44 12.78 -4.42
CA ILE A 135 -7.77 11.35 -4.38
C ILE A 135 -7.79 10.83 -2.93
N LEU A 136 -6.83 11.26 -2.12
CA LEU A 136 -6.72 10.84 -0.72
C LEU A 136 -7.62 11.64 0.24
N ASP A 137 -8.31 12.66 -0.25
CA ASP A 137 -9.06 13.62 0.56
C ASP A 137 -8.22 14.12 1.75
N PHE A 138 -6.99 14.56 1.45
CA PHE A 138 -6.00 14.98 2.43
C PHE A 138 -5.06 16.04 1.86
N ARG A 139 -4.82 17.11 2.61
CA ARG A 139 -3.91 18.19 2.18
C ARG A 139 -2.45 17.81 2.46
N LEU A 140 -1.78 17.32 1.43
CA LEU A 140 -0.35 17.03 1.49
C LEU A 140 0.53 18.28 1.37
N ARG A 141 0.01 19.36 0.76
CA ARG A 141 0.61 20.69 0.60
C ARG A 141 -0.48 21.76 0.48
#